data_AF-A0A920TQH1-F1
#
_entry.id   AF-A0A920TQH1-F1
#
_cell.length_a   1.000
_cell.length_b   1.000
_cell.length_c   1.000
_cell.angle_alpha   90.00
_cell.angle_beta   90.00
_cell.angle_gamma   90.00
#
_symmetry.space_group_name_H-M   'P 1'
#
loop_
_entity.id
_entity.type
_entity.pdbx_description
1 polymer ?
#
loop_
_entity_poly.entity_id
_entity_poly.type
_entity_poly.pdbx_seq_one_letter_code
_entity_poly.pdbx_strand_id
1 'polypeptide(L)'
;MRQCKIIKPLLKMTPPDPTSFRPKDIMGLLEFAKYFAAKDELGGLGEKEIYDTIRFWTMSVRDYLEEYFESDVVKAHLAGSAIIGTALGPYSPGSAYVLLHHYMGEVDGTVGAWGYSRGGMGSITKAMAASLKANGGDIIAGSPVTKILIKNNRSHGVVLENGDEIFADKLVSNLDVKRTFLKVVEKKELPDDFYNAVKNFKIRGSSGKLNIALDDLPIWKSIPEGDPAGTGDLHITQSIEEMEGAYDDWKDGRWSKFPYVDMCIPSINDPTMAPQGKHYMSVFVQYVPYNLTDGGWTEEKRLEFGNM
;
A
#
# COMPACT_ATOMS: atom_id res chain seq x y z
N MET A 1 5.51 -7.69 18.11
CA MET A 1 4.62 -6.72 18.81
C MET A 1 5.36 -5.60 19.55
N ARG A 2 6.55 -5.82 20.15
CA ARG A 2 7.30 -4.72 20.81
C ARG A 2 7.69 -3.61 19.83
N GLN A 3 8.19 -3.93 18.64
CA GLN A 3 8.56 -2.97 17.60
C GLN A 3 7.37 -2.10 17.15
N CYS A 4 6.17 -2.68 17.08
CA CYS A 4 4.94 -1.94 16.76
C CYS A 4 4.65 -0.79 17.74
N LYS A 5 5.07 -0.91 19.01
CA LYS A 5 4.85 0.14 20.03
C LYS A 5 5.61 1.42 19.71
N ILE A 6 6.71 1.35 18.95
CA ILE A 6 7.47 2.51 18.48
C ILE A 6 6.98 2.95 17.11
N ILE A 7 6.80 1.99 16.19
CA ILE A 7 6.43 2.33 14.81
C ILE A 7 5.04 2.97 14.74
N LYS A 8 4.04 2.45 15.47
CA LYS A 8 2.66 2.99 15.43
C LYS A 8 2.60 4.49 15.79
N PRO A 9 3.17 4.97 16.90
CA PRO A 9 3.21 6.40 17.20
C PRO A 9 3.99 7.22 16.16
N LEU A 10 5.15 6.72 15.71
CA LEU A 10 5.98 7.43 14.74
C LEU A 10 5.27 7.64 13.40
N LEU A 11 4.43 6.70 12.96
CA LEU A 11 3.62 6.86 11.74
C LEU A 11 2.61 8.03 11.80
N LYS A 12 2.20 8.44 13.00
CA LYS A 12 1.26 9.56 13.20
C LYS A 12 1.96 10.88 13.52
N MET A 13 3.26 10.84 13.78
CA MET A 13 4.05 12.01 14.15
C MET A 13 4.52 12.75 12.89
N THR A 14 4.35 14.07 12.85
CA THR A 14 5.06 14.87 11.83
C THR A 14 6.56 14.80 12.13
N PRO A 15 7.41 14.37 11.18
CA PRO A 15 8.85 14.30 11.42
C PRO A 15 9.37 15.67 11.87
N PRO A 16 10.00 15.78 13.05
CA PRO A 16 10.58 17.03 13.49
C PRO A 16 11.79 17.37 12.63
N ASP A 17 11.99 18.65 12.35
CA ASP A 17 13.16 19.12 11.59
C ASP A 17 14.36 19.29 12.55
N PRO A 18 15.39 18.43 12.47
CA PRO A 18 16.56 18.52 13.35
C PRO A 18 17.44 19.75 13.05
N THR A 19 17.21 20.44 11.94
CA THR A 19 17.98 21.63 11.53
C THR A 19 17.31 22.95 11.95
N SER A 20 16.10 22.88 12.52
CA SER A 20 15.30 24.03 12.89
C SER A 20 15.30 24.27 14.41
N PHE A 21 15.51 25.52 14.81
CA PHE A 21 15.45 25.95 16.22
C PHE A 21 14.07 26.49 16.63
N ARG A 22 13.03 26.30 15.81
CA ARG A 22 11.67 26.71 16.20
C ARG A 22 11.23 25.87 17.41
N PRO A 23 10.55 26.46 18.42
CA PRO A 23 10.11 25.73 19.61
C PRO A 23 9.31 24.46 19.30
N LYS A 24 8.46 24.49 18.26
CA LYS A 24 7.69 23.32 17.81
C LYS A 24 8.60 22.16 17.37
N ASP A 25 9.67 22.45 16.63
CA ASP A 25 10.55 21.41 16.09
C ASP A 25 11.43 20.82 17.22
N ILE A 26 11.93 21.67 18.14
CA ILE A 26 12.65 21.23 19.34
C ILE A 26 11.77 20.33 20.22
N MET A 27 10.53 20.75 20.49
CA MET A 27 9.60 19.94 21.28
C MET A 27 9.25 18.63 20.57
N GLY A 28 9.11 18.65 19.25
CA GLY A 28 8.95 17.44 18.44
C GLY A 28 10.15 16.50 18.52
N LEU A 29 11.38 17.01 18.52
CA LEU A 29 12.60 16.21 18.73
C LEU A 29 12.62 15.59 20.13
N LEU A 30 12.23 16.35 21.17
CA LEU A 30 12.12 15.82 22.53
C LEU A 30 11.04 14.73 22.63
N GLU A 31 9.91 14.91 21.96
CA GLU A 31 8.85 13.90 21.88
C GLU A 31 9.34 12.64 21.15
N PHE A 32 10.02 12.80 20.02
CA PHE A 32 10.66 11.70 19.29
C PHE A 32 11.68 10.96 20.16
N ALA A 33 12.54 11.69 20.86
CA ALA A 33 13.60 11.11 21.70
C ALA A 33 13.04 10.27 22.85
N LYS A 34 11.85 10.58 23.38
CA LYS A 34 11.22 9.78 24.45
C LYS A 34 10.99 8.31 24.06
N TYR A 35 10.72 8.03 22.79
CA TYR A 35 10.53 6.65 22.31
C TYR A 35 11.84 5.83 22.32
N PHE A 36 12.99 6.50 22.34
CA PHE A 36 14.32 5.87 22.39
C PHE A 36 15.00 6.00 23.78
N ALA A 37 14.55 6.94 24.62
CA ALA A 37 15.18 7.23 25.91
C ALA A 37 14.39 6.71 27.13
N ALA A 38 13.15 6.25 26.96
CA ALA A 38 12.38 5.69 28.07
C ALA A 38 12.94 4.31 28.50
N LYS A 39 12.85 3.99 29.80
CA LYS A 39 13.16 2.65 30.31
C LYS A 39 12.12 1.63 29.81
N ASP A 40 12.49 0.36 29.75
CA ASP A 40 11.63 -0.75 29.27
C ASP A 40 10.21 -0.75 29.89
N GLU A 41 10.10 -0.41 31.17
CA GLU A 41 8.82 -0.33 31.92
C GLU A 41 7.89 0.80 31.46
N LEU A 42 8.45 1.83 30.81
CA LEU A 42 7.74 2.98 30.23
C LEU A 42 7.60 2.87 28.71
N GLY A 43 8.03 1.74 28.11
CA GLY A 43 7.87 1.45 26.68
C GLY A 43 8.96 2.04 25.77
N GLY A 44 10.11 2.45 26.32
CA GLY A 44 11.26 2.80 25.48
C GLY A 44 12.10 1.60 25.05
N LEU A 45 13.10 1.87 24.22
CA LEU A 45 13.94 0.86 23.58
C LEU A 45 15.29 0.73 24.32
N GLY A 46 15.56 -0.43 24.92
CA GLY A 46 16.90 -0.80 25.34
C GLY A 46 17.86 -0.93 24.13
N GLU A 47 19.16 -1.00 24.39
CA GLU A 47 20.19 -1.13 23.33
C GLU A 47 19.89 -2.29 22.37
N LYS A 48 19.49 -3.44 22.92
CA LYS A 48 19.10 -4.61 22.16
C LYS A 48 17.89 -4.32 21.27
N GLU A 49 16.83 -3.72 21.80
CA GLU A 49 15.63 -3.43 21.01
C GLU A 49 15.88 -2.36 19.94
N ILE A 50 16.77 -1.38 20.18
CA ILE A 50 17.23 -0.45 19.14
C ILE A 50 17.95 -1.21 18.04
N TYR A 51 18.90 -2.08 18.41
CA TYR A 51 19.63 -2.93 17.46
C TYR A 51 18.67 -3.80 16.63
N ASP A 52 17.75 -4.50 17.29
CA ASP A 52 16.75 -5.36 16.63
C ASP A 52 15.85 -4.54 15.70
N THR A 53 15.47 -3.31 16.09
CA THR A 53 14.64 -2.43 15.27
C THR A 53 15.38 -1.94 14.02
N ILE A 54 16.63 -1.49 14.16
CA ILE A 54 17.46 -1.04 13.03
C ILE A 54 17.72 -2.21 12.08
N ARG A 55 18.09 -3.36 12.62
CA ARG A 55 18.31 -4.60 11.86
C ARG A 55 17.05 -4.97 11.10
N PHE A 56 15.91 -4.97 11.75
CA PHE A 56 14.62 -5.26 11.13
C PHE A 56 14.26 -4.31 9.97
N TRP A 57 14.55 -3.01 10.09
CA TRP A 57 14.32 -2.04 8.99
C TRP A 57 15.26 -2.20 7.80
N THR A 58 16.38 -2.87 7.98
CA THR A 58 17.44 -2.99 6.96
C THR A 58 17.59 -4.42 6.43
N MET A 59 16.98 -5.39 7.10
CA MET A 59 17.06 -6.81 6.80
C MET A 59 16.03 -7.23 5.74
N SER A 60 16.36 -8.29 5.00
CA SER A 60 15.43 -8.95 4.09
C SER A 60 14.42 -9.81 4.88
N VAL A 61 13.19 -9.96 4.39
CA VAL A 61 12.22 -10.86 5.02
C VAL A 61 12.73 -12.31 5.02
N ARG A 62 13.47 -12.70 3.98
CA ARG A 62 14.09 -14.03 3.90
C ARG A 62 14.98 -14.29 5.11
N ASP A 63 15.94 -13.40 5.38
CA ASP A 63 16.88 -13.60 6.49
C ASP A 63 16.16 -13.49 7.84
N TYR A 64 15.18 -12.60 7.94
CA TYR A 64 14.38 -12.45 9.14
C TYR A 64 13.63 -13.75 9.47
N LEU A 65 13.00 -14.40 8.49
CA LEU A 65 12.22 -15.62 8.72
C LEU A 65 13.10 -16.85 9.03
N GLU A 66 14.31 -16.94 8.46
CA GLU A 66 15.27 -18.02 8.75
C GLU A 66 15.66 -18.12 10.24
N GLU A 67 15.55 -17.02 10.98
CA GLU A 67 15.90 -17.00 12.40
C GLU A 67 14.82 -17.63 13.31
N TYR A 68 13.59 -17.74 12.81
CA TYR A 68 12.44 -18.17 13.61
C TYR A 68 11.79 -19.46 13.10
N PHE A 69 11.98 -19.81 11.83
CA PHE A 69 11.26 -20.92 11.21
C PHE A 69 12.20 -21.86 10.46
N GLU A 70 12.04 -23.16 10.70
CA GLU A 70 12.77 -24.21 9.99
C GLU A 70 12.08 -24.65 8.69
N SER A 71 10.75 -24.49 8.60
CA SER A 71 9.95 -24.98 7.47
C SER A 71 9.92 -23.98 6.31
N ASP A 72 10.38 -24.41 5.14
CA ASP A 72 10.38 -23.59 3.92
C ASP A 72 8.96 -23.18 3.49
N VAL A 73 7.97 -24.05 3.68
CA VAL A 73 6.56 -23.75 3.36
C VAL A 73 6.01 -22.64 4.24
N VAL A 74 6.31 -22.68 5.55
CA VAL A 74 5.90 -21.61 6.49
C VAL A 74 6.60 -20.30 6.15
N LYS A 75 7.91 -20.35 5.87
CA LYS A 75 8.69 -19.18 5.45
C LYS A 75 8.11 -18.56 4.17
N ALA A 76 7.81 -19.37 3.16
CA ALA A 76 7.21 -18.91 1.90
C ALA A 76 5.84 -18.26 2.13
N HIS A 77 4.95 -18.89 2.91
CA HIS A 77 3.64 -18.32 3.23
C HIS A 77 3.76 -16.94 3.90
N LEU A 78 4.61 -16.82 4.92
CA LEU A 78 4.81 -15.56 5.65
C LEU A 78 5.50 -14.49 4.80
N ALA A 79 6.40 -14.87 3.88
CA ALA A 79 7.07 -13.94 2.99
C ALA A 79 6.11 -13.23 2.01
N GLY A 80 4.96 -13.84 1.69
CA GLY A 80 3.93 -13.23 0.84
C GLY A 80 3.50 -11.84 1.33
N SER A 81 3.22 -11.70 2.63
CA SER A 81 2.84 -10.42 3.23
C SER A 81 3.94 -9.34 3.18
N ALA A 82 5.20 -9.73 2.96
CA ALA A 82 6.32 -8.79 2.87
C ALA A 82 6.57 -8.25 1.47
N ILE A 83 5.97 -8.86 0.45
CA ILE A 83 6.16 -8.44 -0.95
C ILE A 83 4.95 -7.69 -1.52
N ILE A 84 3.74 -7.94 -0.99
CA ILE A 84 2.51 -7.28 -1.42
C ILE A 84 2.64 -5.76 -1.37
N GLY A 85 2.22 -5.10 -2.45
CA GLY A 85 2.18 -3.63 -2.55
C GLY A 85 3.54 -2.96 -2.67
N THR A 86 4.62 -3.73 -2.87
CA THR A 86 5.97 -3.19 -3.03
C THR A 86 6.59 -3.53 -4.38
N ALA A 87 7.67 -2.84 -4.72
CA ALA A 87 8.53 -3.14 -5.85
C ALA A 87 9.88 -3.71 -5.35
N LEU A 88 9.80 -4.67 -4.41
CA LEU A 88 10.93 -5.33 -3.76
C LEU A 88 10.68 -6.84 -3.73
N GLY A 89 11.75 -7.63 -3.81
CA GLY A 89 11.74 -9.09 -3.63
C GLY A 89 11.97 -9.51 -2.16
N PRO A 90 11.75 -10.78 -1.80
CA PRO A 90 11.95 -11.25 -0.45
C PRO A 90 13.42 -11.17 0.03
N TYR A 91 14.41 -11.15 -0.87
CA TYR A 91 15.83 -10.94 -0.51
C TYR A 91 16.22 -9.46 -0.44
N SER A 92 15.32 -8.54 -0.82
CA SER A 92 15.63 -7.12 -0.82
C SER A 92 15.76 -6.57 0.61
N PRO A 93 16.82 -5.80 0.92
CA PRO A 93 16.95 -5.10 2.19
C PRO A 93 15.72 -4.24 2.50
N GLY A 94 15.21 -4.36 3.73
CA GLY A 94 14.03 -3.64 4.22
C GLY A 94 12.69 -4.31 3.94
N SER A 95 12.64 -5.43 3.21
CA SER A 95 11.39 -6.18 3.01
C SER A 95 10.83 -6.77 4.32
N ALA A 96 11.68 -7.03 5.33
CA ALA A 96 11.20 -7.45 6.65
C ALA A 96 10.24 -6.43 7.28
N TYR A 97 10.48 -5.12 7.12
CA TYR A 97 9.58 -4.07 7.62
C TYR A 97 8.17 -4.18 7.04
N VAL A 98 8.05 -4.55 5.78
CA VAL A 98 6.77 -4.67 5.08
C VAL A 98 5.91 -5.77 5.71
N LEU A 99 6.53 -6.87 6.16
CA LEU A 99 5.83 -7.91 6.92
C LEU A 99 5.14 -7.29 8.15
N LEU A 100 5.91 -6.63 9.01
CA LEU A 100 5.36 -6.03 10.23
C LEU A 100 4.30 -4.97 9.92
N HIS A 101 4.49 -4.17 8.87
CA HIS A 101 3.49 -3.17 8.47
C HIS A 101 2.11 -3.79 8.25
N HIS A 102 2.04 -4.96 7.60
CA HIS A 102 0.78 -5.68 7.38
C HIS A 102 0.22 -6.30 8.67
N TYR A 103 1.07 -6.83 9.55
CA TYR A 103 0.63 -7.41 10.84
C TYR A 103 0.34 -6.36 11.94
N MET A 104 0.73 -5.11 11.73
CA MET A 104 0.53 -4.02 12.69
C MET A 104 -0.87 -3.40 12.60
N GLY A 105 -1.58 -3.59 11.48
CA GLY A 105 -2.96 -3.17 11.30
C GLY A 105 -3.88 -3.72 12.40
N GLU A 106 -5.02 -3.07 12.61
CA GLU A 106 -6.03 -3.56 13.55
C GLU A 106 -7.44 -3.27 13.04
N VAL A 107 -8.37 -4.14 13.38
CA VAL A 107 -9.81 -3.96 13.16
C VAL A 107 -10.51 -4.13 14.51
N ASP A 108 -11.22 -3.10 14.94
CA ASP A 108 -11.96 -3.07 16.22
C ASP A 108 -11.13 -3.52 17.44
N GLY A 109 -9.86 -3.10 17.49
CA GLY A 109 -8.93 -3.44 18.57
C GLY A 109 -8.25 -4.81 18.42
N THR A 110 -8.59 -5.60 17.40
CA THR A 110 -7.94 -6.87 17.09
C THR A 110 -6.74 -6.64 16.16
N VAL A 111 -5.53 -6.81 16.69
CA VAL A 111 -4.28 -6.62 15.94
C VAL A 111 -4.09 -7.73 14.91
N GLY A 112 -3.62 -7.38 13.72
CA GLY A 112 -3.39 -8.28 12.59
C GLY A 112 -4.67 -8.76 11.90
N ALA A 113 -5.85 -8.32 12.36
CA ALA A 113 -7.11 -8.67 11.75
C ALA A 113 -7.37 -7.86 10.48
N TRP A 114 -8.04 -8.51 9.53
CA TRP A 114 -8.56 -7.91 8.31
C TRP A 114 -10.09 -7.95 8.35
N GLY A 115 -10.72 -6.92 7.78
CA GLY A 115 -12.17 -6.77 7.77
C GLY A 115 -12.69 -6.56 6.35
N TYR A 116 -13.86 -7.14 6.06
CA TYR A 116 -14.59 -6.87 4.84
C TYR A 116 -15.55 -5.70 5.04
N SER A 117 -15.59 -4.80 4.07
CA SER A 117 -16.62 -3.77 4.02
C SER A 117 -17.86 -4.29 3.31
N ARG A 118 -19.01 -4.26 3.98
CA ARG A 118 -20.29 -4.61 3.36
C ARG A 118 -20.60 -3.63 2.21
N GLY A 119 -21.01 -4.15 1.06
CA GLY A 119 -21.15 -3.46 -0.21
C GLY A 119 -19.81 -3.22 -0.93
N GLY A 120 -18.73 -3.82 -0.45
CA GLY A 120 -17.37 -3.70 -0.99
C GLY A 120 -16.73 -2.34 -0.71
N MET A 121 -15.49 -2.13 -1.20
CA MET A 121 -14.73 -0.89 -0.93
C MET A 121 -15.43 0.39 -1.39
N GLY A 122 -16.35 0.31 -2.35
CA GLY A 122 -17.16 1.44 -2.79
C GLY A 122 -18.15 1.95 -1.73
N SER A 123 -18.51 1.15 -0.72
CA SER A 123 -19.40 1.60 0.36
C SER A 123 -18.70 2.61 1.27
N ILE A 124 -17.39 2.44 1.51
CA ILE A 124 -16.58 3.37 2.32
C ILE A 124 -16.57 4.76 1.66
N THR A 125 -16.25 4.83 0.36
CA THR A 125 -16.20 6.11 -0.35
C THR A 125 -17.58 6.76 -0.47
N LYS A 126 -18.65 5.97 -0.63
CA LYS A 126 -20.04 6.46 -0.57
C LYS A 126 -20.38 7.04 0.80
N ALA A 127 -19.99 6.36 1.89
CA ALA A 127 -20.23 6.85 3.25
C ALA A 127 -19.47 8.16 3.52
N MET A 128 -18.21 8.26 3.08
CA MET A 128 -17.43 9.50 3.16
C MET A 128 -18.09 10.63 2.36
N ALA A 129 -18.54 10.36 1.13
CA ALA A 129 -19.23 11.33 0.30
C ALA A 129 -20.56 11.81 0.92
N ALA A 130 -21.34 10.89 1.50
CA ALA A 130 -22.56 11.23 2.21
C ALA A 130 -22.30 12.10 3.44
N SER A 131 -21.27 11.77 4.23
CA SER A 131 -20.85 12.57 5.38
C SER A 131 -20.42 13.98 4.99
N LEU A 132 -19.63 14.12 3.92
CA LEU A 132 -19.22 15.43 3.39
C LEU A 132 -20.44 16.28 3.02
N LYS A 133 -21.37 15.71 2.25
CA LYS A 133 -22.61 16.40 1.83
C LYS A 133 -23.50 16.77 3.00
N ALA A 134 -23.64 15.89 4.00
CA ALA A 134 -24.40 16.15 5.22
C ALA A 134 -23.81 17.33 6.03
N ASN A 135 -22.52 17.60 5.88
CA ASN A 135 -21.84 18.75 6.49
C ASN A 135 -21.73 19.96 5.54
N GLY A 136 -22.53 20.00 4.46
CA GLY A 136 -22.59 21.12 3.52
C GLY A 136 -21.44 21.20 2.51
N GLY A 137 -20.63 20.15 2.37
CA GLY A 137 -19.58 20.09 1.37
C GLY A 137 -20.09 19.64 -0.01
N ASP A 138 -19.53 20.23 -1.06
CA ASP A 138 -19.85 19.90 -2.45
C ASP A 138 -18.87 18.86 -3.04
N ILE A 139 -19.38 18.08 -4.00
CA ILE A 139 -18.57 17.15 -4.81
C ILE A 139 -18.80 17.48 -6.27
N ILE A 140 -17.76 17.98 -6.93
CA ILE A 140 -17.77 18.31 -8.35
C ILE A 140 -16.98 17.23 -9.09
N ALA A 141 -17.69 16.29 -9.72
CA ALA A 141 -17.09 15.23 -10.52
C ALA A 141 -16.93 15.65 -11.98
N GLY A 142 -16.00 15.03 -12.71
CA GLY A 142 -15.76 15.36 -14.11
C GLY A 142 -15.15 16.75 -14.32
N SER A 143 -14.48 17.30 -13.30
CA SER A 143 -13.84 18.61 -13.33
C SER A 143 -12.34 18.48 -13.06
N PRO A 144 -11.52 18.07 -14.04
CA PRO A 144 -10.07 17.95 -13.86
C PRO A 144 -9.46 19.30 -13.49
N VAL A 145 -8.62 19.33 -12.46
CA VAL A 145 -7.84 20.51 -12.09
C VAL A 145 -6.60 20.57 -12.98
N THR A 146 -6.38 21.70 -13.64
CA THR A 146 -5.25 21.94 -14.56
C THR A 146 -4.20 22.85 -13.97
N LYS A 147 -4.56 23.73 -13.03
CA LYS A 147 -3.62 24.65 -12.39
C LYS A 147 -3.96 24.92 -10.92
N ILE A 148 -2.94 25.08 -10.08
CA ILE A 148 -3.08 25.68 -8.74
C ILE A 148 -2.65 27.14 -8.83
N LEU A 149 -3.49 28.04 -8.34
CA LEU A 149 -3.23 29.47 -8.28
C LEU A 149 -2.40 29.80 -7.03
N ILE A 150 -1.25 30.42 -7.23
CA ILE A 150 -0.29 30.80 -6.19
C ILE A 150 0.04 32.29 -6.31
N LYS A 151 0.02 32.99 -5.18
CA LYS A 151 0.41 34.39 -5.07
C LYS A 151 1.14 34.61 -3.75
N ASN A 152 2.28 35.29 -3.79
CA ASN A 152 3.10 35.57 -2.60
C ASN A 152 3.40 34.29 -1.79
N ASN A 153 3.82 33.21 -2.48
CA ASN A 153 4.11 31.90 -1.89
C ASN A 153 2.93 31.24 -1.14
N ARG A 154 1.69 31.61 -1.48
CA ARG A 154 0.48 31.01 -0.91
C ARG A 154 -0.49 30.59 -2.00
N SER A 155 -0.98 29.35 -1.92
CA SER A 155 -2.05 28.87 -2.78
C SER A 155 -3.39 29.51 -2.38
N HIS A 156 -4.21 29.85 -3.38
CA HIS A 156 -5.49 30.53 -3.13
C HIS A 156 -6.64 30.06 -4.05
N GLY A 157 -6.42 29.04 -4.87
CA GLY A 157 -7.45 28.48 -5.72
C GLY A 157 -6.92 27.50 -6.75
N VAL A 158 -7.82 26.97 -7.57
CA VAL A 158 -7.52 26.06 -8.67
C VAL A 158 -8.21 26.53 -9.94
N VAL A 159 -7.64 26.18 -11.09
CA VAL A 159 -8.26 26.32 -12.40
C VAL A 159 -8.64 24.94 -12.89
N LEU A 160 -9.86 24.81 -13.39
CA LEU A 160 -10.39 23.59 -13.99
C LEU A 160 -10.07 23.52 -15.48
N GLU A 161 -10.23 22.35 -16.09
CA GLU A 161 -9.99 22.14 -17.53
C GLU A 161 -10.88 23.02 -18.43
N ASN A 162 -12.10 23.33 -17.98
CA ASN A 162 -13.02 24.23 -18.69
C ASN A 162 -12.66 25.72 -18.56
N GLY A 163 -11.62 26.06 -17.78
CA GLY A 163 -11.17 27.42 -17.53
C GLY A 163 -11.79 28.09 -16.29
N ASP A 164 -12.73 27.45 -15.60
CA ASP A 164 -13.32 28.01 -14.38
C ASP A 164 -12.30 28.06 -13.24
N GLU A 165 -12.35 29.13 -12.45
CA GLU A 165 -11.52 29.30 -11.26
C GLU A 165 -12.34 29.07 -9.99
N ILE A 166 -11.82 28.23 -9.09
CA ILE A 166 -12.40 27.99 -7.77
C ILE A 166 -11.41 28.50 -6.71
N PHE A 167 -11.82 29.49 -5.94
CA PHE A 167 -11.00 30.09 -4.90
C PHE A 167 -11.18 29.39 -3.55
N ALA A 168 -10.08 29.22 -2.81
CA ALA A 168 -10.09 28.62 -1.48
C ALA A 168 -8.91 29.10 -0.63
N ASP A 169 -9.14 29.29 0.67
CA ASP A 169 -8.07 29.68 1.62
C ASP A 169 -7.05 28.57 1.88
N LYS A 170 -7.47 27.32 1.69
CA LYS A 170 -6.70 26.10 1.93
C LYS A 170 -6.97 25.11 0.81
N LEU A 171 -5.89 24.53 0.29
CA LEU A 171 -5.94 23.50 -0.73
C LEU A 171 -5.31 22.22 -0.18
N VAL A 172 -6.01 21.10 -0.34
CA VAL A 172 -5.50 19.77 -0.02
C VAL A 172 -5.52 18.95 -1.30
N SER A 173 -4.35 18.63 -1.84
CA SER A 173 -4.23 17.80 -3.03
C SER A 173 -4.17 16.33 -2.64
N ASN A 174 -5.07 15.52 -3.22
CA ASN A 174 -5.01 14.06 -3.16
C ASN A 174 -4.54 13.45 -4.51
N LEU A 175 -4.01 14.26 -5.42
CA LEU A 175 -3.35 13.76 -6.63
C LEU A 175 -1.98 13.17 -6.25
N ASP A 176 -1.45 12.28 -7.09
CA ASP A 176 -0.07 11.84 -6.89
C ASP A 176 0.92 13.03 -6.93
N VAL A 177 2.06 12.86 -6.27
CA VAL A 177 3.06 13.91 -6.08
C VAL A 177 3.54 14.50 -7.42
N LYS A 178 3.65 13.68 -8.46
CA LYS A 178 4.10 14.13 -9.78
C LYS A 178 3.01 14.93 -10.49
N ARG A 179 1.75 14.50 -10.45
CA ARG A 179 0.64 15.29 -11.01
C ARG A 179 0.51 16.63 -10.30
N THR A 180 0.54 16.65 -8.97
CA THR A 180 0.45 17.91 -8.20
C THR A 180 1.57 18.87 -8.60
N PHE A 181 2.83 18.46 -8.48
CA PHE A 181 3.95 19.40 -8.55
C PHE A 181 4.65 19.51 -9.91
N LEU A 182 4.40 18.58 -10.84
CA LEU A 182 4.98 18.63 -12.20
C LEU A 182 3.95 18.93 -13.30
N LYS A 183 2.65 18.89 -13.00
CA LYS A 183 1.58 19.17 -13.97
C LYS A 183 0.70 20.34 -13.57
N VAL A 184 0.27 20.40 -12.31
CA VAL A 184 -0.74 21.37 -11.84
C VAL A 184 -0.09 22.62 -11.22
N VAL A 185 1.04 22.50 -10.53
CA VAL A 185 1.82 23.64 -10.04
C VAL A 185 2.83 24.07 -11.11
N GLU A 186 2.91 25.37 -11.38
CA GLU A 186 3.93 25.91 -12.29
C GLU A 186 5.33 25.76 -11.68
N LYS A 187 6.31 25.31 -12.47
CA LYS A 187 7.69 25.07 -12.00
C LYS A 187 8.29 26.27 -11.26
N LYS A 188 8.03 27.51 -11.74
CA LYS A 188 8.56 28.75 -11.16
C LYS A 188 8.13 28.99 -9.70
N GLU A 189 7.06 28.34 -9.27
CA GLU A 189 6.51 28.45 -7.90
C GLU A 189 7.19 27.46 -6.93
N LEU A 190 8.12 26.63 -7.42
CA LEU A 190 8.74 25.56 -6.66
C LEU A 190 10.25 25.77 -6.53
N PRO A 191 10.83 25.48 -5.35
CA PRO A 191 12.28 25.34 -5.21
C PRO A 191 12.82 24.26 -6.17
N ASP A 192 13.98 24.54 -6.79
CA ASP A 192 14.55 23.65 -7.81
C ASP A 192 14.93 22.26 -7.24
N ASP A 193 15.45 22.21 -6.01
CA ASP A 193 15.77 20.97 -5.31
C ASP A 193 14.52 20.12 -5.06
N PHE A 194 13.43 20.73 -4.59
CA PHE A 194 12.14 20.06 -4.41
C PHE A 194 11.56 19.55 -5.73
N TYR A 195 11.56 20.38 -6.77
CA TYR A 195 11.08 19.98 -8.10
C TYR A 195 11.86 18.77 -8.62
N ASN A 196 13.19 18.78 -8.47
CA ASN A 196 14.05 17.68 -8.89
C ASN A 196 13.80 16.42 -8.05
N ALA A 197 13.57 16.54 -6.74
CA ALA A 197 13.20 15.42 -5.88
C ALA A 197 11.88 14.77 -6.34
N VAL A 198 10.85 15.57 -6.62
CA VAL A 198 9.57 15.06 -7.14
C VAL A 198 9.74 14.41 -8.51
N LYS A 199 10.52 15.02 -9.40
CA LYS A 199 10.81 14.46 -10.74
C LYS A 199 11.44 13.07 -10.63
N ASN A 200 12.37 12.89 -9.70
CA ASN A 200 13.10 11.65 -9.46
C ASN A 200 12.34 10.61 -8.63
N PHE A 201 11.23 10.98 -7.99
CA PHE A 201 10.37 10.05 -7.26
C PHE A 201 9.91 8.91 -8.18
N LYS A 202 9.96 7.66 -7.71
CA LYS A 202 9.65 6.49 -8.53
C LYS A 202 8.22 6.02 -8.23
N ILE A 203 7.35 6.09 -9.22
CA ILE A 203 6.01 5.50 -9.18
C ILE A 203 6.04 4.30 -10.13
N ARG A 204 6.09 3.09 -9.58
CA ARG A 204 6.25 1.85 -10.33
C ARG A 204 5.10 0.92 -10.00
N GLY A 205 4.33 0.50 -11.00
CA GLY A 205 3.33 -0.56 -10.82
C GLY A 205 4.02 -1.92 -10.77
N SER A 206 3.62 -2.74 -9.78
CA SER A 206 4.19 -4.07 -9.56
C SER A 206 3.13 -5.15 -9.44
N SER A 207 1.87 -4.88 -9.82
CA SER A 207 0.78 -5.81 -9.59
C SER A 207 -0.25 -5.79 -10.70
N GLY A 208 -0.74 -6.97 -11.03
CA GLY A 208 -1.84 -7.22 -11.93
C GLY A 208 -3.09 -7.56 -11.13
N LYS A 209 -4.25 -7.27 -11.71
CA LYS A 209 -5.53 -7.63 -11.10
C LYS A 209 -6.41 -8.33 -12.11
N LEU A 210 -6.87 -9.52 -11.74
CA LEU A 210 -7.83 -10.30 -12.49
C LEU A 210 -9.11 -10.44 -11.65
N ASN A 211 -10.25 -10.16 -12.28
CA ASN A 211 -11.55 -10.20 -11.65
C ASN A 211 -12.39 -11.23 -12.40
N ILE A 212 -12.70 -12.34 -11.73
CA ILE A 212 -13.33 -13.50 -12.36
C ILE A 212 -14.78 -13.61 -11.89
N ALA A 213 -15.71 -13.60 -12.84
CA ALA A 213 -17.10 -13.95 -12.58
C ALA A 213 -17.23 -15.48 -12.57
N LEU A 214 -17.90 -16.01 -11.57
CA LEU A 214 -18.01 -17.45 -11.34
C LEU A 214 -19.48 -17.88 -11.31
N ASP A 215 -19.76 -19.00 -11.98
CA ASP A 215 -21.08 -19.64 -11.94
C ASP A 215 -21.32 -20.44 -10.65
N ASP A 216 -20.25 -20.87 -9.97
CA ASP A 216 -20.27 -21.60 -8.70
C ASP A 216 -18.95 -21.39 -7.94
N LEU A 217 -18.89 -21.78 -6.67
CA LEU A 217 -17.67 -21.73 -5.86
C LEU A 217 -16.67 -22.82 -6.30
N PRO A 218 -15.35 -22.53 -6.27
CA PRO A 218 -14.34 -23.54 -6.51
C PRO A 218 -14.33 -24.59 -5.39
N ILE A 219 -14.10 -25.84 -5.76
CA ILE A 219 -13.90 -26.95 -4.80
C ILE A 219 -12.40 -27.11 -4.56
N TRP A 220 -11.99 -26.84 -3.32
CA TRP A 220 -10.60 -26.97 -2.89
C TRP A 220 -10.32 -28.39 -2.38
N LYS A 221 -9.59 -29.20 -3.16
CA LYS A 221 -9.33 -30.61 -2.80
C LYS A 221 -8.64 -30.81 -1.44
N SER A 222 -7.84 -29.83 -1.02
CA SER A 222 -7.04 -29.88 0.21
C SER A 222 -7.70 -29.18 1.40
N ILE A 223 -8.90 -28.60 1.21
CA ILE A 223 -9.64 -27.92 2.27
C ILE A 223 -10.97 -28.66 2.44
N PRO A 224 -11.26 -29.26 3.60
CA PRO A 224 -12.53 -29.93 3.85
C PRO A 224 -13.72 -29.01 3.59
N GLU A 225 -14.83 -29.59 3.12
CA GLU A 225 -16.07 -28.84 2.92
C GLU A 225 -16.55 -28.24 4.25
N GLY A 226 -16.87 -26.94 4.23
CA GLY A 226 -17.29 -26.19 5.43
C GLY A 226 -16.15 -25.71 6.31
N ASP A 227 -14.89 -25.99 5.98
CA ASP A 227 -13.74 -25.44 6.71
C ASP A 227 -13.62 -23.92 6.45
N PRO A 228 -13.54 -23.09 7.50
CA PRO A 228 -13.38 -21.64 7.37
C PRO A 228 -12.18 -21.22 6.50
N ALA A 229 -11.13 -22.03 6.40
CA ALA A 229 -9.96 -21.77 5.56
C ALA A 229 -10.33 -21.56 4.08
N GLY A 230 -11.42 -22.18 3.59
CA GLY A 230 -11.90 -22.02 2.22
C GLY A 230 -12.66 -20.72 1.95
N THR A 231 -12.90 -19.91 2.98
CA THR A 231 -13.70 -18.67 2.92
C THR A 231 -12.89 -17.40 3.16
N GLY A 232 -11.60 -17.56 3.48
CA GLY A 232 -10.67 -16.47 3.74
C GLY A 232 -9.96 -15.96 2.48
N ASP A 233 -8.89 -15.21 2.72
CA ASP A 233 -7.88 -14.92 1.71
C ASP A 233 -7.03 -16.17 1.46
N LEU A 234 -6.74 -16.45 0.19
CA LEU A 234 -6.06 -17.64 -0.29
C LEU A 234 -4.84 -17.22 -1.10
N HIS A 235 -3.71 -17.87 -0.86
CA HIS A 235 -2.46 -17.55 -1.53
C HIS A 235 -1.94 -18.73 -2.35
N ILE A 236 -1.40 -18.44 -3.54
CA ILE A 236 -0.63 -19.40 -4.32
C ILE A 236 0.82 -18.95 -4.32
N THR A 237 1.69 -19.82 -3.79
CA THR A 237 3.14 -19.68 -3.80
C THR A 237 3.78 -21.04 -3.52
N GLN A 238 5.02 -21.26 -3.95
CA GLN A 238 5.75 -22.49 -3.63
C GLN A 238 6.96 -22.22 -2.71
N SER A 239 7.84 -21.27 -3.07
CA SER A 239 9.03 -20.97 -2.28
C SER A 239 9.41 -19.48 -2.30
N ILE A 240 10.32 -19.09 -1.40
CA ILE A 240 10.90 -17.74 -1.36
C ILE A 240 11.76 -17.47 -2.60
N GLU A 241 12.48 -18.49 -3.08
CA GLU A 241 13.32 -18.41 -4.27
C GLU A 241 12.47 -18.14 -5.52
N GLU A 242 11.31 -18.79 -5.66
CA GLU A 242 10.39 -18.50 -6.75
C GLU A 242 9.81 -17.09 -6.67
N MET A 243 9.48 -16.61 -5.47
CA MET A 243 9.05 -15.22 -5.28
C MET A 243 10.14 -14.21 -5.70
N GLU A 244 11.41 -14.49 -5.40
CA GLU A 244 12.52 -13.65 -5.87
C GLU A 244 12.68 -13.73 -7.39
N GLY A 245 12.55 -14.92 -7.99
CA GLY A 245 12.55 -15.08 -9.44
C GLY A 245 11.42 -14.30 -10.12
N ALA A 246 10.23 -14.26 -9.50
CA ALA A 246 9.12 -13.44 -9.96
C ALA A 246 9.46 -11.93 -9.91
N TYR A 247 10.20 -11.50 -8.88
CA TYR A 247 10.73 -10.13 -8.82
C TYR A 247 11.80 -9.86 -9.88
N ASP A 248 12.65 -10.85 -10.20
CA ASP A 248 13.63 -10.76 -11.30
C ASP A 248 12.94 -10.54 -12.64
N ASP A 249 11.89 -11.31 -12.96
CA ASP A 249 11.09 -11.11 -14.17
C ASP A 249 10.53 -9.68 -14.25
N TRP A 250 10.03 -9.13 -13.12
CA TRP A 250 9.55 -7.74 -13.08
C TRP A 250 10.65 -6.71 -13.25
N LYS A 251 11.86 -6.94 -12.71
CA LYS A 251 13.03 -6.08 -12.96
C LYS A 251 13.40 -6.06 -14.44
N ASP A 252 13.20 -7.16 -15.14
CA ASP A 252 13.38 -7.29 -16.60
C ASP A 252 12.19 -6.71 -17.41
N GLY A 253 11.16 -6.18 -16.72
CA GLY A 253 9.97 -5.63 -17.35
C GLY A 253 9.07 -6.68 -18.00
N ARG A 254 9.10 -7.91 -17.48
CA ARG A 254 8.21 -9.02 -17.84
C ARG A 254 7.28 -9.30 -16.66
N TRP A 255 6.09 -9.84 -16.89
CA TRP A 255 5.29 -10.37 -15.79
C TRP A 255 5.92 -11.66 -15.27
N SER A 256 5.69 -11.95 -13.99
CA SER A 256 6.22 -13.12 -13.32
C SER A 256 5.78 -14.43 -13.99
N LYS A 257 6.73 -15.34 -14.23
CA LYS A 257 6.44 -16.68 -14.76
C LYS A 257 5.82 -17.62 -13.72
N PHE A 258 6.17 -17.43 -12.45
CA PHE A 258 5.62 -18.16 -11.31
C PHE A 258 5.17 -17.15 -10.26
N PRO A 259 3.95 -16.60 -10.38
CA PRO A 259 3.50 -15.48 -9.57
C PRO A 259 3.19 -15.91 -8.15
N TYR A 260 3.46 -15.01 -7.21
CA TYR A 260 2.67 -14.97 -5.98
C TYR A 260 1.27 -14.44 -6.32
N VAL A 261 0.26 -15.21 -5.95
CA VAL A 261 -1.14 -14.85 -6.14
C VAL A 261 -1.82 -14.71 -4.79
N ASP A 262 -2.53 -13.60 -4.61
CA ASP A 262 -3.43 -13.34 -3.48
C ASP A 262 -4.86 -13.28 -4.03
N MET A 263 -5.77 -14.06 -3.46
CA MET A 263 -7.13 -14.14 -3.95
C MET A 263 -8.16 -14.30 -2.85
N CYS A 264 -9.31 -13.68 -3.09
CA CYS A 264 -10.49 -13.84 -2.24
C CYS A 264 -11.76 -13.95 -3.09
N ILE A 265 -12.82 -14.48 -2.48
CA ILE A 265 -14.16 -14.54 -3.07
C ILE A 265 -15.12 -13.73 -2.18
N PRO A 266 -15.16 -12.39 -2.28
CA PRO A 266 -15.88 -11.54 -1.34
C PRO A 266 -17.38 -11.83 -1.27
N SER A 267 -17.97 -12.38 -2.33
CA SER A 267 -19.38 -12.78 -2.37
C SER A 267 -19.76 -13.88 -1.37
N ILE A 268 -18.78 -14.62 -0.81
CA ILE A 268 -19.02 -15.56 0.29
C ILE A 268 -19.39 -14.79 1.57
N ASN A 269 -18.66 -13.71 1.87
CA ASN A 269 -18.87 -12.90 3.07
C ASN A 269 -20.01 -11.87 2.88
N ASP A 270 -20.19 -11.37 1.66
CA ASP A 270 -21.26 -10.44 1.31
C ASP A 270 -21.96 -10.82 0.01
N PRO A 271 -23.12 -11.49 0.08
CA PRO A 271 -23.89 -11.90 -1.09
C PRO A 271 -24.34 -10.75 -1.99
N THR A 272 -24.30 -9.49 -1.53
CA THR A 272 -24.65 -8.32 -2.36
C THR A 272 -23.59 -7.97 -3.40
N MET A 273 -22.41 -8.59 -3.33
CA MET A 273 -21.29 -8.37 -4.23
C MET A 273 -21.40 -9.08 -5.59
N ALA A 274 -22.37 -10.00 -5.74
CA ALA A 274 -22.61 -10.73 -6.97
C ALA A 274 -24.13 -11.01 -7.17
N PRO A 275 -24.59 -11.29 -8.40
CA PRO A 275 -25.95 -11.78 -8.63
C PRO A 275 -26.26 -13.07 -7.84
N GLN A 276 -27.54 -13.35 -7.61
CA GLN A 276 -27.96 -14.56 -6.90
C GLN A 276 -27.43 -15.83 -7.59
N GLY A 277 -26.78 -16.70 -6.80
CA GLY A 277 -26.19 -17.95 -7.30
C GLY A 277 -24.94 -17.75 -8.17
N LYS A 278 -24.33 -16.55 -8.14
CA LYS A 278 -23.07 -16.23 -8.81
C LYS A 278 -22.06 -15.75 -7.78
N HIS A 279 -20.79 -15.85 -8.14
CA HIS A 279 -19.69 -15.41 -7.29
C HIS A 279 -18.70 -14.53 -8.05
N TYR A 280 -17.91 -13.77 -7.30
CA TYR A 280 -16.85 -12.94 -7.83
C TYR A 280 -15.57 -13.25 -7.08
N MET A 281 -14.53 -13.66 -7.83
CA MET A 281 -13.18 -13.87 -7.32
C MET A 281 -12.30 -12.69 -7.73
N SER A 282 -11.71 -12.04 -6.73
CA SER A 282 -10.70 -10.99 -6.92
C SER A 282 -9.33 -11.62 -6.78
N VAL A 283 -8.52 -11.55 -7.83
CA VAL A 283 -7.19 -12.13 -7.90
C VAL A 283 -6.17 -11.01 -8.10
N PHE A 284 -5.23 -10.94 -7.18
CA PHE A 284 -4.08 -10.05 -7.21
C PHE A 284 -2.84 -10.86 -7.56
N VAL A 285 -2.16 -10.47 -8.64
CA VAL A 285 -0.97 -11.16 -9.14
C VAL A 285 0.22 -10.24 -8.92
N GLN A 286 1.18 -10.68 -8.13
CA GLN A 286 2.34 -9.88 -7.80
C GLN A 286 3.42 -9.98 -8.89
N TYR A 287 4.16 -8.89 -9.06
CA TYR A 287 5.24 -8.70 -10.05
C TYR A 287 4.74 -8.64 -11.49
N VAL A 288 3.79 -7.75 -11.72
CA VAL A 288 3.28 -7.41 -13.06
C VAL A 288 3.65 -5.94 -13.37
N PRO A 289 4.55 -5.67 -14.33
CA PRO A 289 4.98 -4.31 -14.62
C PRO A 289 3.89 -3.48 -15.28
N TYR A 290 3.81 -2.19 -14.94
CA TYR A 290 2.93 -1.26 -15.66
C TYR A 290 3.32 -1.10 -17.14
N ASN A 291 4.62 -1.08 -17.44
CA ASN A 291 5.14 -1.05 -18.81
C ASN A 291 5.97 -2.30 -19.04
N LEU A 292 5.59 -3.09 -20.05
CA LEU A 292 6.36 -4.24 -20.49
C LEU A 292 7.49 -3.79 -21.44
N THR A 293 8.65 -4.43 -21.34
CA THR A 293 9.84 -4.10 -22.15
C THR A 293 9.67 -4.41 -23.64
N ASP A 294 8.78 -5.34 -23.98
CA ASP A 294 8.51 -5.86 -25.32
C ASP A 294 7.33 -5.15 -26.01
N GLY A 295 7.23 -3.82 -25.87
CA GLY A 295 6.21 -3.00 -26.53
C GLY A 295 4.94 -2.72 -25.72
N GLY A 296 4.98 -2.93 -24.40
CA GLY A 296 3.87 -2.61 -23.50
C GLY A 296 2.69 -3.58 -23.59
N TRP A 297 1.57 -3.18 -22.97
CA TRP A 297 0.34 -3.97 -22.90
C TRP A 297 -0.50 -3.85 -24.17
N THR A 298 -0.65 -4.95 -24.90
CA THR A 298 -1.63 -5.13 -25.97
C THR A 298 -2.82 -5.96 -25.47
N GLU A 299 -3.91 -6.00 -26.22
CA GLU A 299 -5.05 -6.86 -25.88
C GLU A 299 -4.67 -8.34 -25.90
N GLU A 300 -3.86 -8.77 -26.87
CA GLU A 300 -3.33 -10.13 -26.95
C GLU A 300 -2.54 -10.53 -25.68
N LYS A 301 -1.64 -9.66 -25.22
CA LYS A 301 -0.87 -9.90 -23.98
C LYS A 301 -1.73 -9.89 -22.73
N ARG A 302 -2.80 -9.08 -22.70
CA ARG A 302 -3.76 -9.11 -21.59
C ARG A 302 -4.50 -10.45 -21.53
N LEU A 303 -4.89 -10.98 -22.68
CA LEU A 303 -5.52 -12.30 -22.79
C LEU A 303 -4.53 -13.42 -22.43
N GLU A 304 -3.28 -13.34 -22.91
CA GLU A 304 -2.21 -14.27 -22.56
C GLU A 304 -1.97 -14.30 -21.04
N PHE A 305 -1.83 -13.13 -20.42
CA PHE A 305 -1.71 -12.99 -18.97
C PHE A 305 -2.92 -13.56 -18.22
N GLY A 306 -4.13 -13.39 -18.76
CA GLY A 306 -5.35 -13.95 -18.16
C GLY A 306 -5.50 -15.47 -18.29
N ASN A 307 -4.79 -16.10 -19.24
CA ASN A 307 -4.81 -17.55 -19.48
C ASN A 307 -3.69 -18.31 -18.75
N MET A 308 -2.85 -17.57 -18.03
CA MET A 308 -1.72 -18.10 -17.26
C MET A 308 -2.17 -18.90 -16.04
#